data_AF-A0A6S7H615-F1
#
_entry.id   AF-A0A6S7H615-F1
#
_cell.length_a   1.000
_cell.length_b   1.000
_cell.length_c   1.000
_cell.angle_alpha   90.00
_cell.angle_beta   90.00
_cell.angle_gamma   90.00
#
_symmetry.space_group_name_H-M   'P 1'
#
loop_
_entity.id
_entity.type
_entity.pdbx_description
1 polymer ?
#
loop_
_entity_poly.entity_id
_entity_poly.type
_entity_poly.pdbx_seq_one_letter_code
_entity_poly.pdbx_strand_id
1 'polypeptide(L)'
;IVYKGLGTKNRVHCELCDVDYSHDDLVKRRCFFVYVPLKGQLSDLLQRPDIGLKLDYRFTRVKKEEPNYKDINDSEMYKKIANGKLISDPNVNCDSVPIFKSSNYSISPMQGILNELPPNERKYNVLLVALWFGSVKPIVSTIQR
;
A
#
# COMPACT_ATOMS: atom_id res chain seq x y z
N ILE A 1 0.29 15.33 -5.67
CA ILE A 1 1.45 14.55 -5.20
C ILE A 1 2.24 14.10 -6.41
N VAL A 2 3.54 14.38 -6.44
CA VAL A 2 4.42 13.99 -7.55
C VAL A 2 4.95 12.57 -7.31
N TYR A 3 4.60 11.64 -8.20
CA TYR A 3 5.12 10.27 -8.19
C TYR A 3 6.29 10.14 -9.17
N LYS A 4 7.40 9.55 -8.74
CA LYS A 4 8.50 9.16 -9.63
C LYS A 4 9.03 7.79 -9.26
N GLY A 5 8.72 6.80 -10.09
CA GLY A 5 9.48 5.55 -10.13
C GLY A 5 10.85 5.79 -10.77
N LEU A 6 11.83 4.92 -10.47
CA LEU A 6 13.14 4.90 -11.12
C LEU A 6 12.94 4.91 -12.66
N GLY A 7 13.26 6.03 -13.33
CA GLY A 7 13.25 6.15 -14.80
C GLY A 7 12.31 7.17 -15.46
N THR A 8 11.56 8.02 -14.74
CA THR A 8 10.68 9.03 -15.39
C THR A 8 11.37 10.38 -15.67
N LYS A 9 10.70 11.25 -16.48
CA LYS A 9 11.17 12.56 -16.99
C LYS A 9 11.80 13.47 -15.91
N ASN A 10 12.67 14.40 -16.33
CA ASN A 10 13.43 15.31 -15.44
C ASN A 10 12.59 16.37 -14.71
N ARG A 11 11.34 16.58 -15.13
CA ARG A 11 10.40 17.55 -14.55
C ARG A 11 9.04 16.91 -14.32
N VAL A 12 8.38 17.30 -13.22
CA VAL A 12 7.01 16.89 -12.92
C VAL A 12 6.21 18.09 -12.45
N HIS A 13 5.04 18.26 -13.03
CA HIS A 13 4.06 19.27 -12.64
C HIS A 13 3.24 18.78 -11.45
N CYS A 14 3.03 19.63 -10.43
CA CYS A 14 2.17 19.33 -9.31
C CYS A 14 0.85 20.09 -9.41
N GLU A 15 -0.23 19.39 -9.73
CA GLU A 15 -1.58 19.96 -9.89
C GLU A 15 -2.16 20.57 -8.60
N LEU A 16 -1.63 20.21 -7.42
CA LEU A 16 -2.13 20.72 -6.13
C LEU A 16 -1.61 22.12 -5.79
N CYS A 17 -0.42 22.46 -6.25
CA CYS A 17 0.21 23.76 -5.97
C CYS A 17 0.59 24.52 -7.24
N ASP A 18 0.29 23.95 -8.41
CA ASP A 18 0.57 24.52 -9.74
C ASP A 18 2.04 24.89 -9.96
N VAL A 19 2.95 24.01 -9.52
CA VAL A 19 4.40 24.21 -9.62
C VAL A 19 5.06 23.04 -10.33
N ASP A 20 5.94 23.37 -11.28
CA ASP A 20 6.86 22.41 -11.88
C ASP A 20 8.08 22.19 -11.00
N TYR A 21 8.32 20.94 -10.63
CA TYR A 21 9.50 20.53 -9.89
C TYR A 21 10.48 19.79 -10.80
N SER A 22 11.75 20.19 -10.78
CA SER A 22 12.81 19.34 -11.32
C SER A 22 13.18 18.23 -10.32
N HIS A 23 13.87 17.21 -10.81
CA HIS A 23 14.44 16.17 -9.94
C HIS A 23 15.30 16.77 -8.82
N ASP A 24 16.19 17.72 -9.15
CA ASP A 24 17.09 18.33 -8.19
C ASP A 24 16.33 19.16 -7.15
N ASP A 25 15.21 19.79 -7.54
CA ASP A 25 14.34 20.50 -6.60
C ASP A 25 13.70 19.56 -5.59
N LEU A 26 13.20 18.40 -6.03
CA LEU A 26 12.58 17.41 -5.15
C LEU A 26 13.61 16.77 -4.20
N VAL A 27 14.81 16.48 -4.70
CA VAL A 27 15.91 15.94 -3.89
C VAL A 27 16.42 16.96 -2.88
N LYS A 28 16.64 18.22 -3.30
CA LYS A 28 17.04 19.31 -2.39
C LYS A 28 15.99 19.57 -1.32
N ARG A 29 14.71 19.54 -1.69
CA ARG A 29 13.57 19.69 -0.77
C ARG A 29 13.29 18.42 0.05
N ARG A 30 13.94 17.30 -0.28
CA ARG A 30 13.75 15.99 0.35
C ARG A 30 12.28 15.60 0.41
N CYS A 31 11.56 15.84 -0.69
CA CYS A 31 10.11 15.69 -0.83
C CYS A 31 9.83 14.75 -2.00
N PHE A 32 9.89 13.44 -1.76
CA PHE A 32 9.71 12.43 -2.81
C PHE A 32 9.31 11.08 -2.24
N PHE A 33 8.73 10.24 -3.10
CA PHE A 33 8.49 8.84 -2.82
C PHE A 33 9.55 7.97 -3.47
N VAL A 34 10.02 6.96 -2.74
CA VAL A 34 10.74 5.83 -3.30
C VAL A 34 9.77 4.67 -3.40
N TYR A 35 9.37 4.31 -4.61
CA TYR A 35 8.53 3.13 -4.85
C TYR A 35 9.35 1.85 -4.70
N VAL A 36 8.83 0.89 -3.95
CA VAL A 36 9.46 -0.43 -3.81
C VAL A 36 8.71 -1.41 -4.73
N PRO A 37 9.40 -2.15 -5.61
CA PRO A 37 8.75 -3.09 -6.50
C PRO A 37 7.89 -4.12 -5.75
N LEU A 38 6.58 -4.10 -5.98
CA LEU A 38 5.65 -5.02 -5.32
C LEU A 38 5.67 -6.42 -5.90
N LYS A 39 6.01 -6.58 -7.19
CA LYS A 39 5.99 -7.88 -7.87
C LYS A 39 6.88 -8.91 -7.19
N GLY A 40 8.10 -8.53 -6.80
CA GLY A 40 9.03 -9.42 -6.09
C GLY A 40 8.48 -9.81 -4.72
N GLN A 41 8.06 -8.82 -3.92
CA GLN A 41 7.51 -9.06 -2.59
C GLN A 41 6.26 -9.95 -2.62
N LEU A 42 5.36 -9.73 -3.58
CA LEU A 42 4.17 -10.56 -3.76
C LEU A 42 4.54 -11.97 -4.19
N SER A 43 5.50 -12.12 -5.11
CA SER A 43 5.97 -13.43 -5.55
C SER A 43 6.56 -14.23 -4.38
N ASP A 44 7.44 -13.62 -3.58
CA ASP A 44 8.05 -14.26 -2.41
C ASP A 44 7.01 -14.63 -1.36
N LEU A 45 6.02 -13.75 -1.13
CA LEU A 45 4.94 -14.00 -0.19
C LEU A 45 4.02 -15.15 -0.65
N LEU A 46 3.63 -15.17 -1.92
CA LEU A 46 2.70 -16.15 -2.46
C LEU A 46 3.33 -17.53 -2.68
N GLN A 47 4.65 -17.60 -2.87
CA GLN A 47 5.39 -18.87 -2.99
C GLN A 47 5.60 -19.57 -1.65
N ARG A 48 5.39 -18.89 -0.52
CA ARG A 48 5.48 -19.51 0.80
C ARG A 48 4.36 -20.53 1.01
N PRO A 49 4.68 -21.81 1.31
CA PRO A 49 3.66 -22.86 1.46
C PRO A 49 2.64 -22.57 2.56
N ASP A 50 3.08 -21.98 3.68
CA ASP A 50 2.22 -21.61 4.81
C ASP A 50 1.23 -20.49 4.48
N ILE A 51 1.51 -19.70 3.44
CA ILE A 51 0.67 -18.61 2.95
C ILE A 51 -0.24 -19.09 1.82
N GLY A 52 0.31 -19.81 0.83
CA GLY A 52 -0.44 -20.31 -0.31
C GLY A 52 -1.68 -21.12 0.10
N LEU A 53 -1.54 -21.99 1.11
CA LEU A 53 -2.64 -22.79 1.66
C LEU A 53 -3.72 -21.96 2.36
N LYS A 54 -3.41 -20.73 2.78
CA LYS A 54 -4.31 -19.84 3.50
C LYS A 54 -5.05 -18.85 2.60
N LEU A 55 -4.70 -18.76 1.31
CA LEU A 55 -5.34 -17.83 0.36
C LEU A 55 -6.82 -18.17 0.11
N ASP A 56 -7.21 -19.43 0.29
CA ASP A 56 -8.59 -19.89 0.18
C ASP A 56 -9.43 -19.60 1.43
N TYR A 57 -8.89 -18.86 2.40
CA TYR A 57 -9.58 -18.49 3.65
C TYR A 57 -10.98 -17.92 3.41
N ARG A 58 -11.13 -17.05 2.41
CA ARG A 58 -12.43 -16.43 2.11
C ARG A 58 -13.49 -17.44 1.65
N PHE A 59 -13.08 -18.57 1.08
CA PHE A 59 -13.94 -19.63 0.58
C PHE A 59 -14.20 -20.72 1.62
N THR A 60 -13.22 -21.00 2.47
CA THR A 60 -13.26 -22.08 3.48
C THR A 60 -13.79 -21.63 4.84
N ARG A 61 -13.90 -20.31 5.07
CA ARG A 61 -14.42 -19.76 6.33
C ARG A 61 -15.88 -20.14 6.55
N VAL A 62 -16.13 -20.81 7.67
CA VAL A 62 -17.48 -21.09 8.17
C VAL A 62 -18.04 -19.86 8.89
N LYS A 63 -19.19 -19.37 8.44
CA LYS A 63 -19.95 -18.33 9.12
C LYS A 63 -20.92 -18.98 10.10
N LYS A 64 -20.87 -18.55 11.37
CA LYS A 64 -21.71 -19.13 12.43
C LYS A 64 -23.17 -18.66 12.36
N GLU A 65 -23.43 -17.45 11.86
CA GLU A 65 -24.74 -16.79 11.80
C GLU A 65 -24.76 -15.85 10.59
N GLU A 66 -25.94 -15.52 10.02
CA GLU A 66 -26.14 -14.54 8.92
C GLU A 66 -27.25 -13.53 9.29
N PRO A 67 -27.13 -12.22 8.91
CA PRO A 67 -26.00 -11.59 8.25
C PRO A 67 -24.87 -11.28 9.24
N ASN A 68 -23.64 -11.67 8.88
CA ASN A 68 -22.50 -11.53 9.79
C ASN A 68 -21.26 -10.99 9.06
N TYR A 69 -21.21 -9.67 8.96
CA TYR A 69 -20.08 -8.91 8.43
C TYR A 69 -18.94 -8.91 9.45
N LYS A 70 -17.97 -9.82 9.30
CA LYS A 70 -16.82 -9.96 10.22
C LYS A 70 -15.49 -9.62 9.57
N ASP A 71 -15.45 -9.55 8.25
CA ASP A 71 -14.24 -9.27 7.50
C ASP A 71 -14.54 -8.44 6.25
N ILE A 72 -13.52 -7.76 5.72
CA ILE A 72 -13.63 -6.96 4.49
C ILE A 72 -14.15 -7.79 3.30
N ASN A 73 -13.81 -9.08 3.26
CA ASN A 73 -14.29 -10.02 2.24
C ASN A 73 -15.82 -10.26 2.28
N ASP A 74 -16.52 -9.88 3.36
CA ASP A 74 -17.99 -9.99 3.45
C ASP A 74 -18.71 -8.86 2.70
N SER A 75 -18.03 -7.73 2.45
CA SER A 75 -18.60 -6.57 1.76
C SER A 75 -19.03 -6.90 0.33
N GLU A 76 -20.27 -6.55 -0.02
CA GLU A 76 -20.78 -6.71 -1.38
C GLU A 76 -19.94 -5.96 -2.41
N MET A 77 -19.49 -4.75 -2.07
CA MET A 77 -18.62 -3.95 -2.94
C MET A 77 -17.30 -4.68 -3.18
N TYR A 78 -16.69 -5.22 -2.12
CA TYR A 78 -15.43 -5.95 -2.25
C TYR A 78 -15.61 -7.23 -3.09
N LYS A 79 -16.71 -7.95 -2.90
CA LYS A 79 -17.08 -9.12 -3.73
C LYS A 79 -17.26 -8.77 -5.21
N LYS A 80 -17.92 -7.64 -5.50
CA LYS A 80 -18.09 -7.12 -6.88
C LYS A 80 -16.75 -6.80 -7.53
N ILE A 81 -15.84 -6.16 -6.81
CA ILE A 81 -14.49 -5.84 -7.32
C ILE A 81 -13.66 -7.11 -7.51
N ALA A 82 -13.72 -8.05 -6.57
CA ALA A 82 -13.00 -9.32 -6.66
C ALA A 82 -13.50 -10.18 -7.83
N ASN A 83 -14.79 -10.11 -8.15
CA ASN A 83 -15.43 -10.89 -9.22
C ASN A 83 -15.05 -12.38 -9.17
N GLY A 84 -15.02 -12.97 -7.97
CA GLY A 84 -14.62 -14.36 -7.74
C GLY A 84 -13.12 -14.65 -7.83
N LYS A 85 -12.27 -13.68 -8.21
CA LYS A 85 -10.81 -13.81 -8.33
C LYS A 85 -10.08 -13.23 -7.12
N LEU A 86 -8.82 -13.61 -6.93
CA LEU A 86 -7.94 -12.97 -5.95
C LEU A 86 -7.67 -11.55 -6.43
N ILE A 87 -7.86 -10.56 -5.56
CA ILE A 87 -7.42 -9.20 -5.84
C ILE A 87 -5.93 -9.18 -5.53
N SER A 88 -5.10 -9.11 -6.57
CA SER A 88 -3.64 -9.06 -6.40
C SER A 88 -3.14 -7.71 -5.86
N ASP A 89 -4.03 -6.73 -5.74
CA ASP A 89 -3.69 -5.38 -5.30
C ASP A 89 -3.82 -5.28 -3.77
N PRO A 90 -2.70 -5.03 -3.06
CA PRO A 90 -2.74 -4.90 -1.62
C PRO A 90 -3.47 -3.62 -1.21
N ASN A 91 -4.19 -3.69 -0.10
CA ASN A 91 -4.80 -2.54 0.53
C ASN A 91 -3.70 -1.70 1.20
N VAL A 92 -3.44 -0.51 0.69
CA VAL A 92 -2.31 0.33 1.13
C VAL A 92 -2.75 1.25 2.26
N ASN A 93 -2.15 1.08 3.42
CA ASN A 93 -2.24 2.00 4.53
C ASN A 93 -1.03 2.96 4.56
N CYS A 94 -1.29 4.22 4.87
CA CYS A 94 -0.33 5.31 4.96
C CYS A 94 -0.27 5.89 6.39
N ASP A 95 -0.41 5.04 7.39
CA ASP A 95 -0.24 5.40 8.79
C ASP A 95 1.25 5.60 9.09
N SER A 96 1.70 6.81 8.78
CA SER A 96 3.04 7.31 9.05
C SER A 96 3.36 7.26 10.54
N VAL A 97 4.38 6.50 10.91
CA VAL A 97 5.13 6.71 12.15
C VAL A 97 6.51 7.24 11.76
N PRO A 98 6.88 8.46 12.16
CA PRO A 98 8.19 9.01 11.82
C PRO A 98 9.29 8.16 12.46
N ILE A 99 10.21 7.65 11.63
CA ILE A 99 11.32 6.79 12.08
C ILE A 99 12.38 7.59 12.85
N PHE A 100 12.50 8.91 12.60
CA PHE A 100 13.49 9.77 13.25
C PHE A 100 12.82 10.74 14.24
N LYS A 101 13.28 10.71 15.50
CA LYS A 101 12.79 11.59 16.58
C LYS A 101 13.47 12.97 16.63
N SER A 102 14.55 13.19 15.87
CA SER A 102 15.43 14.37 16.04
C SER A 102 15.72 15.18 14.77
N SER A 103 15.11 14.85 13.62
CA SER A 103 15.23 15.65 12.39
C SER A 103 13.91 16.35 12.08
N ASN A 104 13.96 17.57 11.51
CA ASN A 104 12.81 18.29 10.92
C ASN A 104 12.18 17.58 9.70
N TYR A 105 12.52 16.32 9.50
CA TYR A 105 12.18 15.49 8.35
C TYR A 105 11.81 14.09 8.83
N SER A 106 10.80 13.51 8.19
CA SER A 106 10.30 12.17 8.48
C SER A 106 10.52 11.26 7.27
N ILE A 107 10.94 10.02 7.56
CA ILE A 107 10.71 8.91 6.63
C ILE A 107 9.45 8.21 7.12
N SER A 108 8.46 8.07 6.25
CA SER A 108 7.22 7.35 6.57
C SER A 108 7.04 6.18 5.61
N PRO A 109 7.01 4.92 6.12
CA PRO A 109 6.72 3.78 5.28
C PRO A 109 5.24 3.76 4.88
N MET A 110 4.98 3.49 3.59
CA MET A 110 3.66 3.14 3.09
C MET A 110 3.57 1.63 2.99
N GLN A 111 2.62 1.05 3.71
CA GLN A 111 2.52 -0.37 3.95
C GLN A 111 1.27 -0.94 3.29
N GLY A 112 1.37 -2.10 2.65
CA GLY A 112 0.26 -2.80 2.02
C GLY A 112 -0.07 -4.10 2.75
N ILE A 113 -1.35 -4.45 2.81
CA ILE A 113 -1.80 -5.78 3.27
C ILE A 113 -2.59 -6.49 2.18
N LEU A 114 -2.43 -7.81 2.07
CA LEU A 114 -3.23 -8.64 1.19
C LEU A 114 -4.49 -9.12 1.93
N ASN A 115 -5.67 -8.68 1.49
CA ASN A 115 -6.94 -8.94 2.18
C ASN A 115 -7.38 -10.42 2.08
N GLU A 116 -6.86 -11.14 1.10
CA GLU A 116 -7.08 -12.57 0.85
C GLU A 116 -6.50 -13.42 1.98
N LEU A 117 -5.51 -12.90 2.70
CA LEU A 117 -4.98 -13.57 3.88
C LEU A 117 -5.99 -13.51 5.04
N PRO A 118 -6.00 -14.54 5.91
CA PRO A 118 -6.70 -14.48 7.19
C PRO A 118 -6.31 -13.23 8.01
N PRO A 119 -7.24 -12.61 8.75
CA PRO A 119 -6.96 -11.40 9.53
C PRO A 119 -5.75 -11.50 10.48
N ASN A 120 -5.54 -12.67 11.08
CA ASN A 120 -4.41 -12.94 11.97
C ASN A 120 -3.06 -12.98 11.23
N GLU A 121 -3.05 -13.29 9.93
CA GLU A 121 -1.86 -13.36 9.08
C GLU A 121 -1.50 -12.02 8.44
N ARG A 122 -2.50 -11.17 8.15
CA ARG A 122 -2.28 -9.86 7.47
C ARG A 122 -1.22 -9.01 8.16
N LYS A 123 -1.25 -8.96 9.49
CA LYS A 123 -0.29 -8.17 10.29
C LYS A 123 1.16 -8.68 10.27
N TYR A 124 1.36 -9.95 9.93
CA TYR A 124 2.69 -10.56 9.84
C TYR A 124 3.24 -10.55 8.41
N ASN A 125 2.38 -10.27 7.43
CA ASN A 125 2.69 -10.32 6.01
C ASN A 125 2.42 -8.95 5.35
N VAL A 126 2.99 -7.90 5.95
CA VAL A 126 2.88 -6.52 5.48
C VAL A 126 3.91 -6.27 4.38
N LEU A 127 3.45 -5.75 3.25
CA LEU A 127 4.28 -5.38 2.10
C LEU A 127 4.75 -3.93 2.26
N LEU A 128 5.97 -3.62 1.81
CA LEU A 128 6.44 -2.25 1.70
C LEU A 128 6.13 -1.73 0.29
N VAL A 129 5.23 -0.76 0.18
CA VAL A 129 4.78 -0.21 -1.11
C VAL A 129 5.69 0.93 -1.54
N ALA A 130 5.97 1.84 -0.61
CA ALA A 130 6.82 2.99 -0.87
C ALA A 130 7.38 3.56 0.44
N LEU A 131 8.41 4.39 0.31
CA LEU A 131 8.94 5.22 1.39
C LEU A 131 8.70 6.68 1.03
N TRP A 132 8.00 7.40 1.90
CA TRP A 132 7.89 8.85 1.83
C TRP A 132 9.07 9.51 2.51
N PHE A 133 9.68 10.47 1.83
CA PHE A 133 10.64 11.40 2.41
C PHE A 133 10.00 12.79 2.40
N GLY A 134 9.88 13.41 3.57
CA GLY A 134 9.35 14.77 3.68
C GLY A 134 9.26 15.29 5.12
N SER A 135 9.24 16.60 5.27
CA SER A 135 9.02 17.29 6.56
C SER A 135 7.56 17.25 7.03
N VAL A 136 6.62 17.00 6.11
CA VAL A 136 5.18 16.90 6.39
C VAL A 136 4.69 15.52 5.96
N LYS A 137 3.71 14.96 6.67
CA LYS A 137 3.02 13.73 6.28
C LYS A 137 2.44 13.90 4.87
N PRO A 138 2.56 12.91 3.97
CA PRO A 138 1.98 13.05 2.64
C PRO A 138 0.46 13.09 2.77
N ILE A 139 -0.19 13.99 2.03
CA ILE A 139 -1.66 14.02 1.92
C ILE A 139 -2.07 12.88 1.00
N VAL A 140 -2.10 11.66 1.52
CA VAL A 140 -2.60 10.52 0.77
C VAL A 140 -4.12 10.57 0.84
N SER A 141 -4.76 11.39 -0.01
CA SER A 141 -6.14 11.10 -0.39
C SER A 141 -6.08 9.69 -0.96
N THR A 142 -6.86 8.78 -0.38
CA THR A 142 -7.05 7.39 -0.81
C THR A 142 -6.61 7.22 -2.25
N ILE A 143 -5.61 6.36 -2.52
CA ILE A 143 -5.24 6.01 -3.89
C ILE A 143 -6.47 5.33 -4.50
N GLN A 144 -7.40 6.13 -4.99
CA GLN A 144 -8.52 5.72 -5.80
C GLN A 144 -7.95 5.63 -7.21
N ARG A 145 -8.14 4.45 -7.79
CA ARG A 145 -7.88 4.20 -9.20
C ARG A 145 -8.72 5.13 -10.07
#